data_AF-A0A1G5Q5V2-F1
#
_entry.id   AF-A0A1G5Q5V2-F1
#
_cell.length_a   1.000
_cell.length_b   1.000
_cell.length_c   1.000
_cell.angle_alpha   90.00
_cell.angle_beta   90.00
_cell.angle_gamma   90.00
#
_symmetry.space_group_name_H-M   'P 1'
#
loop_
_entity.id
_entity.type
_entity.pdbx_description
1 polymer ?
#
loop_
_entity_poly.entity_id
_entity_poly.type
_entity_poly.pdbx_seq_one_letter_code
_entity_poly.pdbx_strand_id
1 'polypeptide(L)'
;SAREREPWLIATSLPGGAKETKAVLAAYRKRMSIEENFRDTKSEYYGFGLERARSRSTERYSVLLLVNALAIFVAWLFGKAARSEGIDRGYQANTVRSRAVLSCVFLGLRVISRGDIQMTTTKLRQLRAIFRDPELAVAA
;
A
#
# COMPACT_ATOMS: atom_id res chain seq x y z
N SER A 1 -5.23 26.87 -16.66
CA SER A 1 -6.16 26.36 -15.65
C SER A 1 -5.66 26.80 -14.27
N ALA A 2 -6.33 27.78 -13.66
CA ALA A 2 -5.84 28.54 -12.50
C ALA A 2 -6.34 27.92 -11.17
N ARG A 3 -5.96 26.66 -10.88
CA ARG A 3 -6.40 25.96 -9.67
C ARG A 3 -5.30 25.51 -8.71
N GLU A 4 -4.03 25.86 -8.98
CA GLU A 4 -2.90 25.59 -8.09
C GLU A 4 -2.00 26.84 -8.04
N ARG A 5 -2.39 27.85 -7.25
CA ARG A 5 -1.56 29.05 -7.05
C ARG A 5 -1.27 29.37 -5.59
N GLU A 6 -1.83 28.59 -4.66
CA GLU A 6 -1.53 28.78 -3.24
C GLU A 6 -0.30 27.94 -2.86
N PRO A 7 0.75 28.57 -2.32
CA PRO A 7 1.92 27.85 -1.84
C PRO A 7 1.53 26.98 -0.64
N TRP A 8 1.91 25.71 -0.65
CA TRP A 8 1.65 24.79 0.46
C TRP A 8 2.69 25.04 1.55
N LEU A 9 2.24 25.53 2.70
CA LEU A 9 3.09 25.65 3.90
C LEU A 9 2.99 24.37 4.72
N ILE A 10 4.12 23.68 4.91
CA ILE A 10 4.20 22.45 5.70
C ILE A 10 4.98 22.75 6.98
N ALA A 11 4.31 22.63 8.12
CA ALA A 11 4.94 22.69 9.44
C ALA A 11 5.35 21.28 9.90
N THR A 12 6.52 21.17 10.53
CA THR A 12 7.05 19.91 11.05
C THR A 12 7.76 20.14 12.38
N SER A 13 7.72 19.14 13.27
CA SER A 13 8.51 19.11 14.51
C SER A 13 9.94 18.58 14.30
N LEU A 14 10.28 18.16 13.08
CA LEU A 14 11.63 17.70 12.76
C LEU A 14 12.62 18.88 12.70
N PRO A 15 13.90 18.65 13.05
CA PRO A 15 14.93 19.66 12.90
C PRO A 15 14.97 20.16 11.45
N GLY A 16 15.14 21.47 11.28
CA GLY A 16 15.25 22.08 9.95
C GLY A 16 16.54 21.68 9.24
N GLY A 17 16.56 21.80 7.92
CA GLY A 17 17.71 21.44 7.09
C GLY A 17 17.29 20.90 5.74
N ALA A 18 18.16 21.02 4.73
CA ALA A 18 17.80 20.65 3.35
C ALA A 18 17.46 19.16 3.19
N LYS A 19 18.12 18.27 3.95
CA LYS A 19 17.88 16.83 3.91
C LYS A 19 16.54 16.47 4.56
N GLU A 20 16.24 17.11 5.68
CA GLU A 20 15.03 16.95 6.47
C GLU A 20 13.83 17.51 5.70
N THR A 21 13.97 18.69 5.07
CA THR A 21 12.94 19.26 4.19
C THR A 21 12.60 18.31 3.04
N LYS A 22 13.60 17.70 2.38
CA LYS A 22 13.34 16.73 1.30
C LYS A 22 12.58 15.51 1.81
N ALA A 23 12.95 14.98 2.98
CA ALA A 23 12.27 13.85 3.60
C ALA A 23 10.82 14.18 4.01
N VAL A 24 10.60 15.37 4.59
CA VAL A 24 9.27 15.88 4.97
C VAL A 24 8.38 16.02 3.74
N LEU A 25 8.88 16.64 2.66
CA LEU A 25 8.14 16.76 1.41
C LEU A 25 7.83 15.39 0.80
N ALA A 26 8.78 14.45 0.82
CA ALA A 26 8.57 13.09 0.33
C ALA A 26 7.52 12.34 1.16
N ALA A 27 7.50 12.52 2.48
CA ALA A 27 6.47 11.97 3.35
C ALA A 27 5.11 12.61 3.08
N TYR A 28 5.06 13.94 2.96
CA TYR A 28 3.82 14.68 2.74
C TYR A 28 3.16 14.35 1.40
N ARG A 29 3.96 14.11 0.34
CA ARG A 29 3.44 13.62 -0.96
C ARG A 29 2.66 12.32 -0.85
N LYS A 30 2.92 11.48 0.17
CA LYS A 30 2.18 10.23 0.40
C LYS A 30 0.76 10.46 0.95
N ARG A 31 0.41 11.68 1.37
CA ARG A 31 -0.93 12.01 1.93
C ARG A 31 -2.06 11.61 0.98
N MET A 32 -1.93 11.94 -0.31
CA MET A 32 -2.96 11.61 -1.30
C MET A 32 -3.16 10.09 -1.43
N SER A 33 -2.07 9.33 -1.47
CA SER A 33 -2.13 7.86 -1.54
C SER A 33 -2.75 7.24 -0.28
N ILE A 34 -2.57 7.85 0.89
CA ILE A 34 -3.22 7.41 2.12
C ILE A 34 -4.74 7.60 2.03
N GLU A 35 -5.19 8.74 1.53
CA GLU A 35 -6.62 9.03 1.34
C GLU A 35 -7.28 8.10 0.32
N GLU A 36 -6.58 7.81 -0.78
CA GLU A 36 -7.03 6.83 -1.77
C GLU A 36 -7.13 5.43 -1.16
N ASN A 37 -6.13 4.98 -0.40
CA ASN A 37 -6.19 3.69 0.30
C ASN A 37 -7.38 3.61 1.28
N PHE A 38 -7.69 4.69 2.00
CA PHE A 38 -8.86 4.71 2.88
C PHE A 38 -10.18 4.64 2.11
N ARG A 39 -10.25 5.27 0.93
CA ARG A 39 -11.40 5.17 0.02
C ARG A 39 -11.56 3.75 -0.51
N ASP A 40 -10.47 3.14 -1.00
CA ASP A 40 -10.50 1.79 -1.55
C ASP A 40 -10.86 0.74 -0.50
N THR A 41 -10.37 0.90 0.73
CA THR A 41 -10.73 0.04 1.87
C THR A 41 -12.25 -0.02 2.10
N LYS A 42 -12.93 1.12 1.92
CA LYS A 42 -14.39 1.23 2.04
C LYS A 42 -15.11 0.67 0.82
N SER A 43 -14.51 0.86 -0.36
CA SER A 43 -15.07 0.46 -1.65
C SER A 43 -15.33 -1.05 -1.73
N GLU A 44 -16.51 -1.38 -2.26
CA GLU A 44 -16.91 -2.75 -2.59
C GLU A 44 -16.10 -3.36 -3.73
N TYR A 45 -15.80 -2.57 -4.76
CA TYR A 45 -15.20 -3.08 -6.01
C TYR A 45 -13.67 -3.06 -6.01
N TYR A 46 -13.09 -2.11 -5.29
CA TYR A 46 -11.64 -1.84 -5.36
C TYR A 46 -10.88 -2.25 -4.10
N GLY A 47 -11.56 -2.60 -3.02
CA GLY A 47 -10.94 -3.09 -1.79
C GLY A 47 -11.77 -4.13 -1.07
N PHE A 48 -11.98 -3.94 0.23
CA PHE A 48 -12.52 -4.98 1.12
C PHE A 48 -13.99 -4.74 1.52
N GLY A 49 -14.67 -3.79 0.87
CA GLY A 49 -16.11 -3.61 0.98
C GLY A 49 -16.64 -3.30 2.37
N LEU A 50 -15.89 -2.54 3.18
CA LEU A 50 -16.29 -2.22 4.56
C LEU A 50 -17.66 -1.54 4.63
N GLU A 51 -18.06 -0.81 3.59
CA GLU A 51 -19.40 -0.19 3.48
C GLU A 51 -20.54 -1.22 3.54
N ARG A 52 -20.32 -2.45 3.04
CA ARG A 52 -21.34 -3.52 3.07
C ARG A 52 -21.64 -4.01 4.47
N ALA A 53 -20.72 -3.84 5.42
CA ALA A 53 -20.92 -4.31 6.77
C ALA A 53 -22.04 -3.56 7.51
N ARG A 54 -22.40 -2.34 7.03
CA ARG A 54 -23.46 -1.44 7.54
C ARG A 54 -23.57 -1.42 9.08
N SER A 55 -22.43 -1.51 9.77
CA SER A 55 -22.40 -1.60 11.22
C SER A 55 -22.74 -0.25 11.83
N ARG A 56 -23.62 -0.24 12.84
CA ARG A 56 -23.95 0.95 13.63
C ARG A 56 -23.34 0.92 15.04
N SER A 57 -22.71 -0.19 15.43
CA SER A 57 -21.94 -0.33 16.68
C SER A 57 -20.46 -0.01 16.43
N THR A 58 -19.91 0.84 17.29
CA THR A 58 -18.51 1.26 17.35
C THR A 58 -17.57 0.09 17.62
N GLU A 59 -17.98 -0.83 18.48
CA GLU A 59 -17.22 -2.01 18.88
C GLU A 59 -17.08 -2.95 17.69
N ARG A 60 -18.21 -3.27 17.03
CA ARG A 60 -18.22 -4.12 15.83
C ARG A 60 -17.43 -3.47 14.69
N TYR A 61 -17.53 -2.16 14.52
CA TYR A 61 -16.77 -1.46 13.47
C TYR A 61 -15.26 -1.51 13.74
N SER A 62 -14.83 -1.35 14.99
CA SER A 62 -13.42 -1.50 15.40
C SER A 62 -12.88 -2.89 15.08
N VAL A 63 -13.65 -3.95 15.34
CA VAL A 63 -13.26 -5.33 14.98
C VAL A 63 -13.16 -5.50 13.47
N LEU A 64 -14.13 -4.97 12.70
CA LEU A 64 -14.09 -5.03 11.24
C LEU A 64 -12.90 -4.29 10.65
N LEU A 65 -12.53 -3.14 11.21
CA LEU A 65 -11.32 -2.41 10.83
C LEU A 65 -10.06 -3.22 11.10
N LEU A 66 -9.98 -3.93 12.23
CA LEU A 66 -8.85 -4.79 12.53
C LEU A 66 -8.75 -5.97 11.54
N VAL A 67 -9.86 -6.67 11.28
CA VAL A 67 -9.89 -7.76 10.30
C VAL A 67 -9.48 -7.26 8.92
N ASN A 68 -9.97 -6.08 8.53
CA ASN A 68 -9.63 -5.43 7.28
C ASN A 68 -8.13 -5.09 7.20
N ALA A 69 -7.56 -4.49 8.26
CA ALA A 69 -6.14 -4.19 8.33
C ALA A 69 -5.27 -5.44 8.19
N LEU A 70 -5.67 -6.55 8.84
CA LEU A 70 -5.00 -7.84 8.69
C LEU A 70 -5.11 -8.38 7.26
N ALA A 71 -6.27 -8.28 6.63
CA ALA A 71 -6.47 -8.71 5.25
C ALA A 71 -5.64 -7.89 4.26
N ILE A 72 -5.60 -6.56 4.42
CA ILE A 72 -4.71 -5.66 3.67
C ILE A 72 -3.25 -6.08 3.86
N PHE A 73 -2.84 -6.35 5.09
CA PHE A 73 -1.46 -6.75 5.40
C PHE A 73 -1.09 -8.07 4.72
N VAL A 74 -1.97 -9.08 4.76
CA VAL A 74 -1.77 -10.35 4.06
C VAL A 74 -1.67 -10.13 2.55
N ALA A 75 -2.62 -9.40 1.95
CA ALA A 75 -2.56 -9.07 0.53
C ALA A 75 -1.26 -8.33 0.17
N TRP A 76 -0.84 -7.36 0.98
CA TRP A 76 0.43 -6.66 0.79
C TRP A 76 1.64 -7.61 0.80
N LEU A 77 1.69 -8.59 1.71
CA LEU A 77 2.75 -9.61 1.74
C LEU A 77 2.81 -10.43 0.46
N PHE A 78 1.65 -10.88 -0.05
CA PHE A 78 1.57 -11.60 -1.32
C PHE A 78 2.00 -10.72 -2.50
N GLY A 79 1.63 -9.44 -2.51
CA GLY A 79 2.10 -8.50 -3.52
C GLY A 79 3.61 -8.30 -3.49
N LYS A 80 4.22 -8.22 -2.30
CA LYS A 80 5.68 -8.15 -2.16
C LYS A 80 6.36 -9.44 -2.62
N ALA A 81 5.81 -10.60 -2.29
CA ALA A 81 6.28 -11.88 -2.79
C ALA A 81 6.25 -11.93 -4.33
N ALA A 82 5.13 -11.53 -4.93
CA ALA A 82 4.97 -11.51 -6.37
C ALA A 82 5.96 -10.60 -7.10
N ARG A 83 6.28 -9.43 -6.53
CA ARG A 83 7.33 -8.57 -7.06
C ARG A 83 8.72 -9.18 -6.90
N SER A 84 8.99 -9.82 -5.76
CA SER A 84 10.29 -10.46 -5.54
C SER A 84 10.55 -11.63 -6.51
N GLU A 85 9.49 -12.28 -6.99
CA GLU A 85 9.55 -13.35 -8.00
C GLU A 85 9.39 -12.83 -9.44
N GLY A 86 9.15 -11.53 -9.63
CA GLY A 86 8.97 -10.91 -10.94
C GLY A 86 7.71 -11.33 -11.70
N ILE A 87 6.75 -11.97 -11.02
CA ILE A 87 5.49 -12.44 -11.64
C ILE A 87 4.45 -11.31 -11.75
N ASP A 88 4.66 -10.18 -11.07
CA ASP A 88 3.85 -8.96 -11.15
C ASP A 88 3.64 -8.48 -12.61
N ARG A 89 4.63 -8.76 -13.46
CA ARG A 89 4.61 -8.48 -14.90
C ARG A 89 3.48 -9.22 -15.63
N GLY A 90 3.11 -10.42 -15.19
CA GLY A 90 2.01 -11.19 -15.77
C GLY A 90 0.63 -10.66 -15.40
N TYR A 91 0.56 -9.73 -14.44
CA TYR A 91 -0.68 -9.07 -14.00
C TYR A 91 -0.90 -7.71 -14.67
N GLN A 92 0.09 -7.18 -15.40
CA GLN A 92 -0.03 -5.94 -16.14
C GLN A 92 -0.17 -6.18 -17.64
N ALA A 93 -1.16 -5.53 -18.26
CA ALA A 93 -1.31 -5.54 -19.72
C ALA A 93 -0.48 -4.46 -20.42
N ASN A 94 -0.01 -3.45 -19.68
CA ASN A 94 0.75 -2.34 -20.24
C ASN A 94 2.26 -2.66 -20.35
N THR A 95 2.96 -1.88 -21.16
CA THR A 95 4.39 -2.05 -21.46
C THR A 95 5.31 -1.31 -20.48
N VAL A 96 4.78 -0.65 -19.45
CA VAL A 96 5.59 0.15 -18.52
C VAL A 96 6.46 -0.78 -17.67
N ARG A 97 7.78 -0.51 -17.68
CA ARG A 97 8.77 -1.25 -16.88
C ARG A 97 9.51 -0.38 -15.86
N SER A 98 9.39 0.94 -15.98
CA SER A 98 10.12 1.91 -15.16
C SER A 98 9.55 2.12 -13.75
N ARG A 99 8.33 1.64 -13.50
CA ARG A 99 7.65 1.77 -12.21
C ARG A 99 6.61 0.67 -12.01
N ALA A 100 6.29 0.38 -10.76
CA ALA A 100 5.14 -0.45 -10.42
C ALA A 100 3.83 0.26 -10.82
N VAL A 101 3.02 -0.38 -11.66
CA VAL A 101 1.73 0.16 -12.11
C VAL A 101 0.59 -0.25 -11.18
N LEU A 102 0.58 -1.51 -10.73
CA LEU A 102 -0.42 -2.00 -9.78
C LEU A 102 0.01 -1.72 -8.34
N SER A 103 -0.94 -1.33 -7.50
CA SER A 103 -0.71 -1.24 -6.06
C SER A 103 -0.32 -2.62 -5.51
N CYS A 104 0.52 -2.65 -4.48
CA CYS A 104 1.00 -3.89 -3.89
C CYS A 104 -0.15 -4.75 -3.34
N VAL A 105 -1.15 -4.11 -2.73
CA VAL A 105 -2.34 -4.78 -2.19
C VAL A 105 -3.18 -5.39 -3.31
N PHE A 106 -3.46 -4.65 -4.39
CA PHE A 106 -4.25 -5.15 -5.51
C PHE A 106 -3.57 -6.34 -6.19
N LEU A 107 -2.26 -6.23 -6.47
CA LEU A 107 -1.47 -7.35 -6.99
C LEU A 107 -1.59 -8.58 -6.09
N GLY A 108 -1.43 -8.39 -4.78
CA GLY A 108 -1.55 -9.45 -3.79
C GLY A 108 -2.91 -10.14 -3.79
N LEU A 109 -4.00 -9.37 -3.85
CA LEU A 109 -5.35 -9.92 -3.97
C LEU A 109 -5.50 -10.78 -5.23
N ARG A 110 -4.93 -10.35 -6.36
CA ARG A 110 -4.97 -11.10 -7.62
C ARG A 110 -4.16 -12.40 -7.55
N VAL A 111 -2.98 -12.34 -6.92
CA VAL A 111 -2.11 -13.50 -6.70
C VAL A 111 -2.78 -14.53 -5.79
N ILE A 112 -3.38 -14.09 -4.68
CA ILE A 112 -4.17 -14.95 -3.80
C ILE A 112 -5.32 -15.58 -4.56
N SER A 113 -6.07 -14.80 -5.35
CA SER A 113 -7.21 -15.29 -6.12
C SER A 113 -6.84 -16.32 -7.20
N ARG A 114 -5.62 -16.25 -7.77
CA ARG A 114 -5.14 -17.23 -8.76
C ARG A 114 -4.42 -18.42 -8.14
N GLY A 115 -3.91 -18.27 -6.91
CA GLY A 115 -3.11 -19.30 -6.24
C GLY A 115 -1.68 -19.40 -6.75
N ASP A 116 -1.18 -18.38 -7.45
CA ASP A 116 0.13 -18.38 -8.12
C ASP A 116 1.32 -18.44 -7.14
N ILE A 117 1.11 -18.05 -5.88
CA ILE A 117 2.14 -18.08 -4.84
C ILE A 117 1.66 -18.87 -3.64
N GLN A 118 2.51 -19.78 -3.18
CA GLN A 118 2.37 -20.44 -1.88
C GLN A 118 3.26 -19.72 -0.85
N MET A 119 2.65 -19.28 0.25
CA MET A 119 3.37 -18.57 1.30
C MET A 119 4.08 -19.56 2.23
N THR A 120 5.35 -19.85 1.94
CA THR A 120 6.18 -20.75 2.77
C THR A 120 6.93 -20.00 3.87
N THR A 121 7.32 -20.71 4.94
CA THR A 121 8.11 -20.14 6.05
C THR A 121 9.42 -19.50 5.58
N THR A 122 10.04 -20.06 4.55
CA THR A 122 11.25 -19.50 3.93
C THR A 122 10.94 -18.15 3.25
N LYS A 123 9.82 -18.06 2.53
CA LYS A 123 9.39 -16.83 1.86
C LYS A 123 9.01 -15.74 2.87
N LEU A 124 8.34 -16.10 3.96
CA LEU A 124 8.08 -15.19 5.07
C LEU A 124 9.37 -14.67 5.72
N ARG A 125 10.40 -15.51 5.86
CA ARG A 125 11.73 -15.08 6.33
C ARG A 125 12.40 -14.10 5.37
N GLN A 126 12.31 -14.33 4.07
CA GLN A 126 12.82 -13.40 3.05
C GLN A 126 12.09 -12.05 3.11
N LEU A 127 10.75 -12.06 3.17
CA LEU A 127 9.95 -10.85 3.32
C LEU A 127 10.26 -10.12 4.63
N ARG A 128 10.51 -10.85 5.73
CA ARG A 128 10.92 -10.27 7.02
C ARG A 128 12.21 -9.45 6.92
N ALA A 129 13.16 -9.86 6.07
CA ALA A 129 14.39 -9.09 5.86
C ALA A 129 14.09 -7.71 5.23
N ILE A 130 13.11 -7.65 4.31
CA ILE A 130 12.67 -6.39 3.67
C ILE A 130 12.12 -5.39 4.70
N PHE A 131 11.44 -5.87 5.74
CA PHE A 131 10.94 -4.99 6.81
C PHE A 131 12.03 -4.43 7.72
N ARG A 132 13.18 -5.11 7.79
CA ARG A 132 14.29 -4.72 8.66
C ARG A 132 15.19 -3.66 7.99
N ASP A 133 15.10 -3.49 6.68
CA ASP A 133 15.86 -2.51 5.91
C ASP A 133 14.97 -1.73 4.93
N PRO A 134 14.43 -0.57 5.35
CA PRO A 134 13.46 0.21 4.57
C PRO A 134 14.01 0.78 3.25
N GLU A 135 15.33 0.93 3.12
CA GLU A 135 15.94 1.51 1.91
C GLU A 135 15.82 0.58 0.69
N LEU A 136 15.82 -0.74 0.89
CA LEU A 136 15.55 -1.75 -0.14
C LEU A 136 14.09 -1.80 -0.59
N ALA A 137 13.15 -1.36 0.25
CA ALA A 137 11.71 -1.38 -0.06
C ALA A 137 11.27 -0.26 -1.01
N VAL A 138 12.10 0.77 -1.19
CA VAL A 138 11.86 1.92 -2.10
C VAL A 138 12.42 1.64 -3.50
N ALA A 139 13.34 0.68 -3.64
CA ALA A 139 14.00 0.34 -4.90
C ALA A 139 13.30 -0.78 -5.73
N ALA A 140 12.14 -1.28 -5.27
CA ALA A 140 11.37 -2.36 -5.91
C ALA A 140 9.86 -2.07 -5.98
#